data_AF-R4K868-F1
#
_entry.id   AF-R4K868-F1
#
_cell.length_a   1.000
_cell.length_b   1.000
_cell.length_c   1.000
_cell.angle_alpha   90.00
_cell.angle_beta   90.00
_cell.angle_gamma   90.00
#
_symmetry.space_group_name_H-M   'P 1'
#
loop_
_entity.id
_entity.type
_entity.pdbx_description
1 polymer ?
#
loop_
_entity_poly.entity_id
_entity_poly.type
_entity_poly.pdbx_seq_one_letter_code
_entity_poly.pdbx_strand_id
1 'polypeptide(L)'
;MGCKKMILYHFSEGNYSRLVPKSELKSHLGEEKSTGKKMMILTTNPNIFYENDNGGNFFKYRYIVKLDKNDPYLHADDKFNNMMEKYNKAFGSKRAAFKWFFYDNALDYISISEWNKKLCRF
;
A
#
# COMPACT_ATOMS: atom_id res chain seq x y z
N MET A 1 -6.44 1.16 27.78
CA MET A 1 -5.40 1.47 26.78
C MET A 1 -6.02 1.25 25.41
N GLY A 2 -6.44 2.30 24.72
CA GLY A 2 -7.21 2.17 23.48
C GLY A 2 -6.34 1.70 22.32
N CYS A 3 -6.70 0.56 21.71
CA CYS A 3 -6.12 0.10 20.45
C CYS A 3 -6.30 1.18 19.36
N LYS A 4 -5.23 1.91 19.04
CA LYS A 4 -5.29 2.95 18.02
C LYS A 4 -5.36 2.28 16.64
N LYS A 5 -6.58 2.18 16.11
CA LYS A 5 -6.83 1.65 14.77
C LYS A 5 -6.36 2.63 13.71
N MET A 6 -5.79 2.11 12.63
CA MET A 6 -5.34 2.87 11.47
C MET A 6 -6.02 2.36 10.19
N ILE A 7 -6.27 3.28 9.27
CA ILE A 7 -6.79 2.96 7.94
C ILE A 7 -5.60 2.85 6.99
N LEU A 8 -5.56 1.76 6.25
CA LEU A 8 -4.59 1.51 5.20
C LEU A 8 -5.30 1.13 3.90
N TYR A 9 -4.57 1.24 2.80
CA TYR A 9 -5.05 0.95 1.46
C TYR A 9 -4.17 -0.13 0.81
N HIS A 10 -4.82 -1.10 0.18
CA HIS A 10 -4.20 -2.05 -0.73
C HIS A 10 -4.72 -1.81 -2.14
N PHE A 11 -3.86 -1.97 -3.14
CA PHE A 11 -4.22 -1.77 -4.53
C PHE A 11 -3.96 -3.04 -5.33
N SER A 12 -4.87 -3.38 -6.24
CA SER A 12 -4.75 -4.57 -7.07
C SER A 12 -5.40 -4.40 -8.44
N GLU A 13 -4.97 -5.22 -9.40
CA GLU A 13 -5.65 -5.40 -10.67
C GLU A 13 -6.87 -6.33 -10.55
N GLY A 14 -6.85 -7.29 -9.62
CA GLY A 14 -7.90 -8.29 -9.43
C GLY A 14 -8.94 -7.88 -8.37
N ASN A 15 -10.17 -8.37 -8.55
CA ASN A 15 -11.20 -8.34 -7.51
C ASN A 15 -11.08 -9.59 -6.63
N TYR A 16 -10.90 -9.40 -5.32
CA TYR A 16 -10.71 -10.47 -4.36
C TYR A 16 -11.76 -10.37 -3.25
N SER A 17 -12.37 -11.51 -2.93
CA SER A 17 -13.26 -11.64 -1.77
C SER A 17 -12.50 -11.51 -0.45
N ARG A 18 -11.20 -11.81 -0.43
CA ARG A 18 -10.31 -11.68 0.72
C ARG A 18 -8.90 -11.33 0.28
N LEU A 19 -8.21 -10.48 1.04
CA LEU A 19 -6.83 -10.12 0.73
C LEU A 19 -5.88 -11.17 1.32
N VAL A 20 -5.15 -11.86 0.46
CA VAL A 20 -4.18 -12.89 0.87
C VAL A 20 -2.80 -12.47 0.37
N PRO A 21 -1.77 -12.45 1.23
CA PRO A 21 -0.39 -12.18 0.81
C PRO A 21 0.01 -13.09 -0.35
N LYS A 22 0.53 -12.49 -1.42
CA LYS A 22 1.04 -13.22 -2.58
C LYS A 22 2.55 -13.13 -2.59
N SER A 23 3.22 -14.08 -3.24
CA SER A 23 4.63 -13.90 -3.53
C SER A 23 4.73 -12.73 -4.50
N GLU A 24 5.45 -11.69 -4.12
CA GLU A 24 5.78 -10.64 -5.09
C GLU A 24 6.57 -11.28 -6.23
N LEU A 25 5.95 -11.39 -7.40
CA LEU A 25 6.68 -11.69 -8.61
C LEU A 25 7.32 -10.37 -9.04
N LYS A 26 8.62 -10.20 -8.74
CA LYS A 26 9.51 -9.14 -9.23
C LYS A 26 8.95 -7.72 -9.12
N SER A 27 8.98 -7.15 -7.91
CA SER A 27 8.99 -5.69 -7.76
C SER A 27 10.38 -5.18 -8.20
N HIS A 28 10.42 -4.00 -8.83
CA HIS A 28 11.60 -3.33 -9.38
C HIS A 28 12.65 -2.91 -8.31
N LEU A 29 12.90 -3.73 -7.30
CA LEU A 29 14.06 -3.61 -6.43
C LEU A 29 15.13 -4.56 -6.96
N GLY A 30 16.27 -3.98 -7.34
CA GLY A 30 17.42 -4.70 -7.87
C GLY A 30 17.83 -5.91 -7.01
N GLU A 31 18.48 -6.84 -7.70
CA GLU A 31 19.12 -8.10 -7.31
C GLU A 31 19.55 -8.32 -5.83
N GLU A 32 18.62 -8.21 -4.88
CA GLU A 32 18.80 -8.76 -3.54
C GLU A 32 17.75 -9.83 -3.30
N LYS A 33 18.22 -11.08 -3.38
CA LYS A 33 17.61 -12.34 -2.90
C LYS A 33 16.20 -12.14 -2.33
N SER A 34 15.19 -12.22 -3.19
CA SER A 34 13.80 -12.34 -2.75
C SER A 34 13.67 -13.66 -2.02
N THR A 35 13.86 -13.64 -0.70
CA THR A 35 13.32 -14.70 0.16
C THR A 35 11.83 -14.75 -0.16
N GLY A 36 11.32 -15.91 -0.57
CA GLY A 36 9.96 -16.09 -1.12
C GLY A 36 8.83 -15.87 -0.10
N LYS A 37 8.99 -14.92 0.81
CA LYS A 37 8.02 -14.53 1.82
C LYS A 37 6.88 -13.80 1.11
N LYS A 38 5.70 -14.40 1.18
CA LYS A 38 4.48 -13.78 0.66
C LYS A 38 4.10 -12.64 1.59
N MET A 39 4.01 -11.43 1.06
CA MET A 39 3.63 -10.25 1.82
C MET A 39 2.67 -9.39 1.00
N MET A 40 1.82 -8.63 1.70
CA MET A 40 0.91 -7.68 1.09
C MET A 40 1.39 -6.26 1.37
N ILE A 41 1.52 -5.46 0.32
CA ILE A 41 1.83 -4.04 0.47
C ILE A 41 0.55 -3.28 0.86
N LEU A 42 0.68 -2.47 1.90
CA LEU A 42 -0.32 -1.53 2.38
C LEU A 42 0.27 -0.13 2.45
N THR A 43 -0.56 0.90 2.24
CA THR A 43 -0.12 2.29 2.32
C THR A 43 -1.13 3.19 3.03
N THR A 44 -0.67 4.30 3.59
CA THR A 44 -1.56 5.35 4.12
C THR A 44 -2.08 6.29 3.04
N ASN A 45 -1.62 6.18 1.79
CA ASN A 45 -2.06 7.05 0.70
C ASN A 45 -3.27 6.44 -0.04
N PRO A 46 -4.45 7.09 0.00
CA PRO A 46 -5.65 6.60 -0.68
C PRO A 46 -5.60 6.71 -2.21
N ASN A 47 -4.60 7.43 -2.73
CA ASN A 47 -4.52 7.88 -4.12
C ASN A 47 -3.22 7.42 -4.80
N ILE A 48 -2.63 6.28 -4.36
CA ILE A 48 -1.54 5.64 -5.12
C ILE A 48 -2.15 5.00 -6.36
N PHE A 49 -2.22 5.78 -7.41
CA PHE A 49 -2.46 5.31 -8.75
C PHE A 49 -1.15 5.49 -9.50
N TYR A 50 -0.60 4.38 -9.97
CA TYR A 50 0.47 4.42 -10.95
C TYR A 50 -0.18 4.41 -12.33
N GLU A 51 0.22 5.35 -13.17
CA GLU A 51 -0.09 5.34 -14.60
C GLU A 51 0.86 4.34 -15.27
N ASN A 52 0.30 3.47 -16.10
CA ASN A 52 1.03 2.61 -17.01
C ASN A 52 1.47 3.38 -18.26
N ASP A 53 2.30 2.75 -19.09
CA ASP A 53 2.88 3.36 -20.28
C ASP A 53 1.82 3.89 -21.27
N ASN A 54 0.58 3.39 -21.19
CA ASN A 54 -0.54 3.80 -22.03
C ASN A 54 -1.44 4.88 -21.37
N GLY A 55 -1.02 5.45 -20.23
CA GLY A 55 -1.80 6.44 -19.47
C GLY A 55 -3.02 5.86 -18.74
N GLY A 56 -3.14 4.53 -18.67
CA GLY A 56 -4.14 3.82 -17.87
C GLY A 56 -3.61 3.49 -16.48
N ASN A 57 -4.49 3.16 -15.52
CA ASN A 57 -4.03 2.81 -14.18
C ASN A 57 -3.55 1.35 -14.11
N PHE A 58 -2.42 1.12 -13.43
CA PHE A 58 -1.94 -0.23 -13.09
C PHE A 58 -2.88 -0.97 -12.13
N PHE A 59 -3.61 -0.23 -11.29
CA PHE A 59 -4.51 -0.81 -10.31
C PHE A 59 -5.95 -0.47 -10.62
N LYS A 60 -6.77 -1.52 -10.70
CA LYS A 60 -8.20 -1.43 -10.95
C LYS A 60 -9.02 -1.35 -9.65
N TYR A 61 -8.53 -1.90 -8.55
CA TYR A 61 -9.24 -1.96 -7.29
C TYR A 61 -8.41 -1.37 -6.16
N ARG A 62 -9.09 -0.59 -5.29
CA ARG A 62 -8.56 -0.09 -4.03
C ARG A 62 -9.36 -0.71 -2.89
N TYR A 63 -8.67 -1.40 -1.99
CA TYR A 63 -9.22 -1.97 -0.79
C TYR A 63 -8.87 -1.10 0.40
N ILE A 64 -9.83 -0.86 1.28
CA ILE A 64 -9.65 -0.14 2.52
C ILE A 64 -9.63 -1.16 3.65
N VAL A 65 -8.58 -1.12 4.47
CA VAL A 65 -8.39 -2.04 5.59
C VAL A 65 -8.23 -1.25 6.88
N LYS A 66 -8.72 -1.83 7.99
CA LYS A 66 -8.62 -1.22 9.32
C LYS A 66 -7.82 -2.14 10.23
N LEU A 67 -6.61 -1.71 10.57
CA LEU A 67 -5.66 -2.51 11.35
C LEU A 67 -5.35 -1.88 12.70
N ASP A 68 -4.88 -2.71 13.64
CA ASP A 68 -4.21 -2.19 14.83
C ASP A 68 -2.82 -1.70 14.45
N LYS A 69 -2.40 -0.55 15.00
CA LYS A 69 -1.04 -0.06 14.79
C LYS A 69 0.02 -1.03 15.36
N ASN A 70 -0.35 -1.77 16.40
CA ASN A 70 0.52 -2.75 17.06
C ASN A 70 0.24 -4.18 16.58
N ASP A 71 -0.43 -4.36 15.43
CA ASP A 71 -0.65 -5.69 14.85
C ASP A 71 0.71 -6.36 14.58
N PRO A 72 0.96 -7.57 15.12
CA PRO A 72 2.26 -8.23 15.01
C PRO A 72 2.63 -8.63 13.57
N TYR A 73 1.65 -8.70 12.66
CA TYR A 73 1.87 -9.01 11.26
C TYR A 73 2.07 -7.77 10.39
N LEU A 74 1.99 -6.57 10.98
CA LEU A 74 2.16 -5.30 10.29
C LEU A 74 3.57 -4.73 10.51
N HIS A 75 4.31 -4.58 9.42
CA HIS A 75 5.68 -4.08 9.44
C HIS A 75 5.79 -2.82 8.60
N ALA A 76 6.38 -1.76 9.13
CA ALA A 76 6.65 -0.56 8.33
C ALA A 76 7.85 -0.80 7.40
N ASP A 77 7.79 -0.27 6.17
CA ASP A 77 8.97 -0.16 5.33
C ASP A 77 9.82 1.01 5.81
N ASP A 78 10.59 0.80 6.88
CA ASP A 78 11.39 1.85 7.52
C ASP A 78 12.40 2.46 6.54
N LYS A 79 12.94 1.67 5.60
CA LYS A 79 13.89 2.16 4.59
C LYS A 79 13.23 3.16 3.66
N PHE A 80 12.11 2.79 3.04
CA PHE A 80 11.37 3.68 2.13
C PHE A 80 10.80 4.87 2.88
N ASN A 81 10.19 4.65 4.05
CA ASN A 81 9.56 5.70 4.84
C ASN A 81 10.58 6.75 5.29
N ASN A 82 11.75 6.34 5.77
CA ASN A 82 12.82 7.27 6.15
C ASN A 82 13.38 8.04 4.95
N MET A 83 13.49 7.38 3.78
CA MET A 83 13.91 8.05 2.54
C MET A 83 12.93 9.15 2.13
N MET A 84 11.62 8.85 2.15
CA MET A 84 10.57 9.82 1.83
C MET A 84 10.51 10.98 2.82
N GLU A 85 10.70 10.72 4.12
CA GLU A 85 10.78 11.78 5.14
C GLU A 85 11.98 12.71 4.89
N LYS A 86 13.16 12.16 4.56
CA LYS A 86 14.35 12.95 4.18
C LYS A 86 14.11 13.78 2.92
N TYR A 87 13.51 13.18 1.89
CA TYR A 87 13.17 13.87 0.64
C TYR A 87 12.23 15.05 0.90
N ASN A 88 11.13 14.82 1.62
CA ASN A 88 10.17 15.88 1.94
C ASN A 88 10.83 17.04 2.71
N LYS A 89 11.72 16.72 3.67
CA LYS A 89 12.48 17.73 4.41
C LYS A 89 13.43 18.52 3.51
N ALA A 90 14.14 17.85 2.60
CA ALA A 90 15.12 18.49 1.71
C ALA A 90 14.46 19.44 0.70
N PHE A 91 13.28 19.09 0.18
CA PHE A 91 12.59 19.86 -0.86
C PHE A 91 11.45 20.74 -0.33
N GLY A 92 11.31 20.88 1.00
CA GLY A 92 10.25 21.69 1.62
C GLY A 92 8.83 21.24 1.27
N SER A 93 8.66 20.00 0.83
CA SER A 93 7.37 19.46 0.41
C SER A 93 6.48 19.24 1.62
N LYS A 94 5.35 19.97 1.67
CA LYS A 94 4.28 19.78 2.66
C LYS A 94 3.37 18.59 2.35
N ARG A 95 3.64 17.83 1.29
CA ARG A 95 2.82 16.65 0.97
C ARG A 95 2.90 15.68 2.14
N ALA A 96 1.75 15.24 2.64
CA ALA A 96 1.69 14.24 3.72
C ALA A 96 2.56 13.05 3.33
N ALA A 97 3.61 12.78 4.11
CA ALA A 97 4.49 11.65 3.87
C ALA A 97 3.65 10.38 4.00
N PHE A 98 3.32 9.77 2.86
CA PHE A 98 2.65 8.49 2.89
C PHE A 98 3.63 7.43 3.37
N LYS A 99 3.10 6.46 4.09
CA LYS A 99 3.89 5.36 4.65
C LYS A 99 3.53 4.07 3.97
N TRP A 100 4.54 3.25 3.75
CA TRP A 100 4.43 1.88 3.25
C TRP A 100 4.57 0.89 4.39
N PHE A 101 3.78 -0.17 4.30
CA PHE A 101 3.77 -1.27 5.23
C PHE A 101 3.69 -2.59 4.48
N PHE A 102 4.28 -3.62 5.05
CA PHE A 102 4.13 -5.00 4.65
C PHE A 102 3.24 -5.71 5.67
N TYR A 103 2.35 -6.58 5.16
CA TYR A 103 1.46 -7.39 5.98
C TYR A 103 1.59 -8.87 5.63
N ASP A 104 1.85 -9.70 6.65
CA ASP A 104 2.24 -11.10 6.47
C ASP A 104 1.07 -12.09 6.50
N ASN A 105 -0.15 -11.66 6.85
CA ASN A 105 -1.31 -12.55 7.02
C ASN A 105 -2.47 -12.20 6.10
N ALA A 106 -3.43 -13.13 5.94
CA ALA A 106 -4.67 -12.87 5.23
C ALA A 106 -5.56 -11.89 6.01
N LEU A 107 -6.24 -11.01 5.29
CA LEU A 107 -6.94 -9.88 5.89
C LEU A 107 -8.27 -9.59 5.20
N ASP A 108 -9.25 -9.21 6.02
CA ASP A 108 -10.56 -8.77 5.56
C ASP A 108 -10.56 -7.25 5.37
N TYR A 109 -11.12 -6.78 4.27
CA TYR A 109 -11.26 -5.36 3.99
C TYR A 109 -12.62 -4.84 4.45
N ILE A 110 -12.69 -3.56 4.78
CA ILE A 110 -13.93 -2.90 5.19
C ILE A 110 -14.69 -2.31 4.00
N SER A 111 -13.99 -2.03 2.89
CA SER A 111 -14.58 -1.50 1.66
C SER A 111 -13.65 -1.73 0.48
N ILE A 112 -14.23 -1.81 -0.72
CA ILE A 112 -13.53 -1.89 -2.00
C ILE A 112 -14.09 -0.82 -2.94
N SER A 113 -13.22 -0.17 -3.70
CA SER A 113 -13.59 0.76 -4.77
C SER A 113 -12.94 0.33 -6.08
N GLU A 114 -13.69 0.33 -7.17
CA GLU A 114 -13.15 0.10 -8.52
C GLU A 114 -12.76 1.43 -9.16
N TRP A 115 -11.62 1.46 -9.82
CA TRP A 115 -11.15 2.53 -10.68
C TRP A 115 -12.03 2.59 -11.92
N ASN A 116 -13.18 3.23 -11.77
CA ASN A 116 -14.05 3.66 -12.84
C ASN A 116 -13.80 5.16 -13.06
N LYS A 117 -13.99 5.64 -14.30
CA LYS A 117 -13.83 7.05 -14.76
C LYS A 117 -14.48 8.14 -13.87
N LYS A 118 -15.30 7.78 -12.87
CA LYS A 118 -15.92 8.69 -11.89
C LYS A 118 -15.04 9.10 -10.70
N LEU A 119 -13.83 8.56 -10.54
CA LEU A 119 -12.95 8.88 -9.39
C LEU A 119 -11.78 9.83 -9.70
N CYS A 120 -11.66 10.35 -10.93
CA CYS A 120 -10.74 11.45 -11.23
C CYS A 120 -11.34 12.79 -10.78
N ARG A 121 -11.21 13.13 -9.49
CA ARG A 121 -11.15 14.50 -8.90
C ARG A 121 -11.72 14.49 -7.48
N PHE A 122 -10.83 14.50 -6.48
CA PHE A 122 -11.06 15.17 -5.20
C PHE A 122 -9.85 16.07 -4.94
#